data_AF-A0A644XBA3-F1
#
_entry.id   AF-A0A644XBA3-F1
#
_cell.length_a   1.000
_cell.length_b   1.000
_cell.length_c   1.000
_cell.angle_alpha   90.00
_cell.angle_beta   90.00
_cell.angle_gamma   90.00
#
_symmetry.space_group_name_H-M   'P 1'
#
loop_
_entity.id
_entity.type
_entity.pdbx_description
1 polymer ?
#
loop_
_entity_poly.entity_id
_entity_poly.type
_entity_poly.pdbx_seq_one_letter_code
_entity_poly.pdbx_strand_id
1 'polypeptide(L)' 'MDDFETVQYALKSGVNIITTAHGFSLDDVKKNIYMKTILENNFFDRAVILKSSNKPTAVKEIYDLQRNKVIYSDVG' A
#
# COMPACT_ATOMS: atom_id res chain seq x y z
N MET A 1 15.61 11.56 -12.97
CA MET A 1 15.04 10.22 -12.76
C MET A 1 13.90 10.43 -11.79
N ASP A 2 12.68 10.20 -12.25
CA ASP A 2 11.48 10.40 -11.45
C ASP A 2 11.38 9.28 -10.39
N ASP A 3 10.88 9.57 -9.19
CA ASP A 3 10.75 8.56 -8.11
C ASP A 3 9.92 7.36 -8.59
N PHE A 4 8.94 7.61 -9.45
CA PHE A 4 8.14 6.58 -10.09
C PHE A 4 8.96 5.64 -10.97
N GLU A 5 9.82 6.17 -11.85
CA GLU A 5 10.71 5.36 -12.70
C GLU A 5 11.68 4.51 -11.89
N THR A 6 12.16 5.03 -10.76
CA THR A 6 13.05 4.29 -9.86
C THR A 6 12.35 3.08 -9.26
N VAL A 7 11.11 3.26 -8.80
CA VAL A 7 10.28 2.16 -8.28
C VAL A 7 9.97 1.14 -9.39
N GLN A 8 9.67 1.60 -10.61
CA GLN A 8 9.47 0.72 -11.77
C GLN A 8 10.68 -0.17 -12.05
N TYR A 9 11.86 0.43 -12.06
CA TYR A 9 13.11 -0.26 -12.35
C TYR A 9 13.43 -1.30 -11.27
N ALA A 10 13.29 -0.92 -10.00
CA ALA A 10 13.49 -1.84 -8.88
C ALA A 10 12.54 -3.06 -8.96
N LEU A 11 11.27 -2.86 -9.30
CA LEU A 11 10.31 -3.97 -9.38
C LEU A 11 10.66 -4.97 -10.49
N LYS A 12 11.24 -4.51 -11.59
CA LYS A 12 11.67 -5.37 -12.71
C LYS A 12 12.96 -6.14 -12.42
N SER A 13 13.70 -5.80 -11.36
CA SER A 13 14.97 -6.46 -11.02
C SER A 13 14.83 -7.65 -10.06
N GLY A 14 13.60 -8.04 -9.70
CA GLY A 14 13.33 -9.19 -8.83
C GLY A 14 13.53 -8.90 -7.33
N VAL A 15 13.50 -7.63 -6.93
CA VAL A 15 13.57 -7.22 -5.52
C VAL A 15 12.19 -7.11 -4.88
N ASN A 16 12.12 -7.38 -3.57
CA ASN A 16 10.91 -7.12 -2.78
C ASN A 16 10.95 -5.69 -2.23
N ILE A 17 9.85 -4.94 -2.37
CA ILE A 17 9.75 -3.55 -1.93
C ILE A 17 8.73 -3.41 -0.79
N ILE A 18 9.13 -2.70 0.27
CA ILE A 18 8.23 -2.24 1.33
C ILE A 18 8.31 -0.71 1.37
N THR A 19 7.15 -0.06 1.30
CA THR A 19 7.05 1.40 1.35
C THR A 19 5.91 1.82 2.29
N THR A 20 5.94 3.07 2.72
CA THR A 20 4.93 3.66 3.61
C THR A 20 4.44 4.98 3.02
N ALA A 21 3.14 5.21 3.10
CA ALA A 21 2.54 6.49 2.73
C ALA A 21 1.60 6.98 3.82
N HIS A 22 1.51 8.30 3.98
CA HIS A 22 0.55 8.92 4.87
C HIS A 22 -0.77 9.15 4.13
N GLY A 23 -1.88 8.70 4.72
CA GLY A 23 -3.22 8.87 4.16
C GLY A 23 -4.28 8.66 5.24
N PHE A 24 -5.39 9.38 5.13
CA PHE A 24 -6.50 9.29 6.09
C PHE A 24 -7.29 7.98 5.94
N SER A 25 -7.31 7.39 4.74
CA SER A 25 -7.98 6.11 4.45
C SER A 25 -7.40 5.45 3.19
N LEU A 26 -7.71 4.17 2.97
CA LEU A 26 -7.37 3.46 1.72
C LEU A 26 -8.02 4.15 0.51
N ASP A 27 -9.23 4.67 0.65
CA ASP A 27 -9.94 5.39 -0.42
C ASP A 27 -9.28 6.72 -0.77
N ASP A 28 -8.71 7.44 0.21
CA ASP A 28 -7.97 8.68 -0.06
C ASP A 28 -6.64 8.38 -0.74
N VAL A 29 -5.98 7.29 -0.36
CA VAL A 29 -4.78 6.80 -1.05
C VAL A 29 -5.10 6.42 -2.49
N LYS A 30 -6.24 5.75 -2.75
CA LYS A 30 -6.69 5.40 -4.12
C LYS A 30 -7.00 6.61 -5.00
N LYS A 31 -7.36 7.76 -4.42
CA LYS A 31 -7.62 9.01 -5.17
C LYS A 31 -6.34 9.75 -5.56
N ASN A 32 -5.21 9.47 -4.91
CA ASN A 32 -3.93 10.04 -5.28
C ASN A 32 -3.46 9.45 -6.62
N ILE A 33 -3.22 10.31 -7.62
CA ILE A 33 -2.91 9.88 -9.00
C ILE A 33 -1.72 8.92 -9.07
N TYR A 34 -0.70 9.12 -8.23
CA TYR A 34 0.50 8.30 -8.21
C TYR A 34 0.23 6.94 -7.60
N MET A 35 -0.57 6.90 -6.54
CA MET A 35 -0.99 5.65 -5.90
C MET A 35 -1.97 4.87 -6.78
N LYS A 36 -2.84 5.55 -7.51
CA LYS A 36 -3.72 4.92 -8.50
C LYS A 36 -2.91 4.20 -9.57
N THR A 37 -1.93 4.88 -10.18
CA THR A 37 -1.03 4.25 -11.16
C THR A 37 -0.26 3.08 -10.54
N ILE A 38 0.13 3.19 -9.27
CA ILE A 38 0.83 2.10 -8.58
C ILE A 38 -0.05 0.87 -8.40
N LEU A 39 -1.31 1.08 -7.99
CA LEU A 39 -2.29 0.03 -7.73
C LEU A 39 -2.77 -0.62 -9.04
N GLU A 40 -3.02 0.15 -10.08
CA GLU A 40 -3.49 -0.34 -11.39
C GLU A 40 -2.46 -1.22 -12.09
N ASN A 41 -1.18 -0.96 -11.88
CA ASN A 41 -0.10 -1.75 -12.45
C ASN A 41 0.29 -2.97 -11.58
N ASN A 42 -0.48 -3.28 -10.53
CA ASN A 42 -0.23 -4.40 -9.61
C ASN A 42 1.19 -4.42 -9.01
N PHE A 43 1.76 -3.26 -8.68
CA PHE A 43 3.13 -3.20 -8.13
C PHE A 43 3.24 -3.70 -6.70
N PHE A 44 2.14 -3.73 -5.96
CA PHE A 44 2.11 -4.18 -4.58
C PHE A 44 1.08 -5.28 -4.39
N ASP A 45 1.47 -6.31 -3.64
CA ASP A 45 0.59 -7.44 -3.33
C ASP A 45 -0.29 -7.18 -2.11
N ARG A 46 0.19 -6.34 -1.20
CA ARG A 46 -0.39 -6.13 0.13
C ARG A 46 -0.40 -4.65 0.49
N ALA A 47 -1.52 -4.19 1.04
CA ALA A 47 -1.56 -2.95 1.80
C ALA A 47 -1.77 -3.27 3.28
N VAL A 48 -0.92 -2.70 4.14
CA VAL A 48 -1.04 -2.81 5.60
C VAL A 48 -1.50 -1.46 6.13
N ILE A 49 -2.72 -1.41 6.66
CA ILE A 49 -3.32 -0.20 7.21
C ILE A 49 -3.07 -0.20 8.71
N LEU A 50 -2.44 0.86 9.22
CA LEU A 50 -2.19 1.04 10.64
C LEU A 50 -3.32 1.84 11.31
N LYS A 51 -3.56 1.61 12.60
CA LYS A 51 -4.50 2.41 13.41
C LYS A 51 -3.93 3.80 13.62
N SER A 52 -4.77 4.82 13.44
CA SER A 52 -4.51 6.17 13.93
C SER A 52 -4.71 6.20 15.45
N SER A 53 -3.70 5.76 16.20
CA SER A 53 -3.72 5.75 17.66
C SER A 53 -2.35 6.10 18.21
N ASN A 54 -2.29 6.51 19.49
CA ASN A 54 -1.03 6.80 20.19
C ASN A 54 -0.12 5.56 20.35
N LYS A 55 -0.61 4.36 20.01
CA LYS A 55 0.23 3.16 19.92
C LYS A 55 0.77 3.04 18.50
N PRO A 56 2.08 3.27 18.28
CA PRO A 56 2.68 2.96 16.99
C PRO A 56 2.51 1.45 16.70
N THR A 57 2.46 1.08 15.42
CA THR A 57 2.45 -0.31 14.91
C THR A 57 1.19 -1.16 15.07
N ALA A 58 0.09 -0.64 15.62
CA ALA A 58 -1.16 -1.41 15.66
C ALA A 58 -1.74 -1.56 14.24
N VAL A 59 -1.79 -2.78 13.70
CA VAL A 59 -2.40 -3.08 12.40
C VAL A 59 -3.92 -3.01 12.56
N LYS A 60 -4.57 -2.19 11.73
CA LYS A 60 -6.02 -2.11 11.63
C LYS A 60 -6.54 -3.16 10.66
N GLU A 61 -5.92 -3.24 9.49
CA GLU A 61 -6.41 -4.07 8.39
C GLU A 61 -5.26 -4.46 7.46
N ILE A 62 -5.32 -5.67 6.89
CA ILE A 62 -4.45 -6.08 5.79
C ILE A 62 -5.34 -6.37 4.58
N TYR A 63 -5.06 -5.65 3.50
CA TYR A 63 -5.75 -5.80 2.22
C TYR A 63 -4.87 -6.56 1.23
N ASP A 64 -5.42 -7.61 0.65
CA ASP A 64 -4.85 -8.33 -0.47
C ASP A 64 -5.23 -7.61 -1.76
N LEU A 65 -4.27 -6.90 -2.35
CA LEU A 65 -4.49 -6.08 -3.54
C LEU A 65 -4.74 -6.94 -4.77
N GLN A 66 -4.08 -8.09 -4.88
CA GLN A 66 -4.26 -9.02 -6.01
C GLN A 66 -5.66 -9.66 -6.01
N ARG A 67 -6.17 -10.00 -4.82
CA ARG A 67 -7.49 -10.62 -4.66
C ARG A 67 -8.61 -9.61 -4.39
N ASN A 68 -8.26 -8.33 -4.31
CA ASN A 68 -9.16 -7.23 -3.99
C ASN A 68 -10.06 -7.52 -2.77
N LYS A 69 -9.45 -8.00 -1.67
CA LYS A 69 -10.18 -8.35 -0.45
C LYS A 69 -9.40 -8.10 0.83
N VAL A 70 -10.12 -7.83 1.91
CA VAL A 70 -9.55 -7.83 3.27
C VAL A 70 -9.24 -9.28 3.66
N ILE A 71 -8.04 -9.52 4.18
CA ILE A 71 -7.60 -10.84 4.68
C ILE A 71 -7.31 -10.85 6.17
N TYR A 72 -7.21 -9.68 6.78
CA TYR A 72 -7.13 -9.48 8.22
C TYR A 72 -7.80 -8.16 8.56
N SER A 73 -8.61 -8.14 9.60
CA SER A 73 -9.18 -6.94 10.17
C SER A 73 -9.13 -7.08 11.68
N ASP A 74 -8.56 -6.10 12.36
CA ASP A 74 -8.59 -6.03 13.82
C ASP A 74 -9.95 -5.46 14.23
N VAL A 75 -10.95 -6.34 14.23
CA VAL A 75 -12.26 -6.08 14.81
C VAL A 75 -12.07 -6.20 16.31
N GLY A 76 -11.85 -5.07 16.97
CA GLY A 76 -11.89 -4.98 18.43
C GLY A 76 -13.24 -5.41 18.96
#